data_AF-A0A4R1Q250-F1
#
_entry.id   AF-A0A4R1Q250-F1
#
_cell.length_a   1.000
_cell.length_b   1.000
_cell.length_c   1.000
_cell.angle_alpha   90.00
_cell.angle_beta   90.00
_cell.angle_gamma   90.00
#
_symmetry.space_group_name_H-M   'P 1'
#
loop_
_entity.id
_entity.type
_entity.pdbx_description
1 polymer ?
#
loop_
_entity_poly.entity_id
_entity_poly.type
_entity_poly.pdbx_seq_one_letter_code
_entity_poly.pdbx_strand_id
1 'polypeptide(L)'
;MIIATRKAASALWLPVLLGSVLLSGCAGQPGKEGIALIDQGKYEEGLAQLAEAAHENSQDPGAQIALTTQRAVVVTRLLAQAEQARAAGNNEAAQAAFQRVLGIEPGNARAREGMRQIVQLRNVAEQYRQAELALARGDLAGAERLVRSILTLEPRHEGALALQEGIEGTRAQTAVAYPQLRSRLQKPVSLEFREANLKLVFEVLAQTAGMNFIFDQDVRPDLKATIYVRQVAIEDAVDLLLQQSQLKQKMVNDNTIVIYPNTPQKLKDYQELVLRTFYLTNTDANTALNMVKTLLKTRDVFVDERLNTLTMRDTPDAVHLAERLFQAQDQANPEVVLELEVMEVSRKRILDLGLQWPNTFGILTEDGGSAVSILGQLRGINSDRINFSPSPTLKINANDSDINTLASPVLRVSNREQARIHIGERVPVVSATSTPSTQGPVITESITYLDVGLKLEVEPTIHLNDEVAIKVGLEVSNATQQPATAAGTIPVQVDTRNAVTTLRLRNGETQVLAGLMRNDHGKSGDRIPGLGDIPGLGRLFGSNKDTLSKSELVLSITPHIVRNLPYQSPYDMEFESGTESGLRLRPAALPREGEASRHRPGAEPLAAAGLDQP
;
A
#
# COMPACT_ATOMS: atom_id res chain seq x y z
N MET A 1 66.77 -48.88 -62.73
CA MET A 1 67.10 -47.86 -63.74
C MET A 1 66.25 -46.64 -63.45
N ILE A 2 66.88 -45.63 -62.86
CA ILE A 2 66.62 -44.18 -62.89
C ILE A 2 65.19 -43.68 -62.63
N ILE A 3 65.10 -43.05 -61.47
CA ILE A 3 64.03 -42.36 -60.76
C ILE A 3 63.40 -41.20 -61.55
N ALA A 4 62.09 -41.07 -61.34
CA ALA A 4 61.18 -40.09 -61.90
C ALA A 4 61.29 -38.68 -61.26
N THR A 5 61.29 -37.67 -62.13
CA THR A 5 60.57 -36.39 -62.08
C THR A 5 60.37 -35.62 -60.76
N ARG A 6 61.11 -34.51 -60.68
CA ARG A 6 60.83 -33.14 -60.17
C ARG A 6 59.40 -32.76 -59.68
N LYS A 7 59.41 -32.02 -58.54
CA LYS A 7 58.72 -30.75 -58.16
C LYS A 7 57.76 -30.85 -56.96
N ALA A 8 58.13 -30.22 -55.83
CA ALA A 8 57.37 -29.18 -55.11
C ALA A 8 58.04 -28.82 -53.76
N ALA A 9 57.92 -27.54 -53.39
CA ALA A 9 58.45 -26.85 -52.20
C ALA A 9 58.04 -27.50 -50.86
N SER A 10 58.80 -27.41 -49.78
CA SER A 10 58.97 -26.19 -48.96
C SER A 10 59.90 -26.50 -47.78
N ALA A 11 60.74 -25.54 -47.41
CA ALA A 11 61.85 -25.71 -46.48
C ALA A 11 61.63 -24.97 -45.15
N LEU A 12 62.03 -25.62 -44.07
CA LEU A 12 62.79 -25.06 -42.93
C LEU A 12 62.14 -23.98 -42.03
N TRP A 13 61.50 -24.35 -40.92
CA TRP A 13 61.21 -23.44 -39.80
C TRP A 13 61.51 -24.08 -38.42
N LEU A 14 62.69 -23.78 -37.89
CA LEU A 14 63.08 -23.98 -36.48
C LEU A 14 64.19 -22.95 -36.17
N PRO A 15 63.82 -21.67 -35.94
CA PRO A 15 63.84 -21.12 -34.57
C PRO A 15 62.85 -19.95 -34.36
N VAL A 16 61.85 -20.09 -33.48
CA VAL A 16 60.94 -18.97 -33.08
C VAL A 16 60.92 -18.73 -31.56
N LEU A 17 61.71 -19.46 -30.77
CA LEU A 17 61.56 -19.47 -29.31
C LEU A 17 62.57 -18.62 -28.51
N LEU A 18 63.25 -17.65 -29.14
CA LEU A 18 64.26 -16.82 -28.45
C LEU A 18 64.23 -15.31 -28.78
N GLY A 19 63.12 -14.81 -29.35
CA GLY A 19 63.01 -13.43 -29.85
C GLY A 19 61.98 -12.52 -29.18
N SER A 20 61.36 -12.93 -28.07
CA SER A 20 60.20 -12.23 -27.48
C SER A 20 60.42 -11.68 -26.06
N VAL A 21 61.67 -11.58 -25.57
CA VAL A 21 61.99 -11.11 -24.20
C VAL A 21 62.64 -9.72 -24.14
N LEU A 22 62.70 -8.96 -25.26
CA LEU A 22 63.30 -7.62 -25.29
C LEU A 22 62.39 -6.54 -25.92
N LEU A 23 61.10 -6.57 -25.61
CA LEU A 23 60.16 -5.45 -25.84
C LEU A 23 59.32 -5.21 -24.57
N SER A 24 60.00 -4.95 -23.46
CA SER A 24 59.40 -4.41 -22.23
C SER A 24 60.05 -3.06 -21.95
N GLY A 25 59.75 -2.09 -22.82
CA GLY A 25 60.26 -0.73 -22.71
C GLY A 25 59.25 0.23 -23.31
N CYS A 26 58.63 1.03 -22.43
CA CYS A 26 57.75 2.17 -22.74
C CYS A 26 56.33 1.85 -23.23
N ALA A 27 55.50 1.26 -22.36
CA ALA A 27 54.07 1.59 -22.34
C ALA A 27 53.86 2.59 -21.19
N GLY A 28 53.81 3.89 -21.52
CA GLY A 28 53.48 4.92 -20.54
C GLY A 28 52.07 4.69 -20.00
N GLN A 29 51.91 4.65 -18.67
CA GLN A 29 50.60 4.59 -18.03
C GLN A 29 49.73 5.76 -18.51
N PRO A 30 48.65 5.51 -19.29
CA PRO A 30 47.71 6.56 -19.64
C PRO A 30 47.02 7.04 -18.36
N GLY A 31 47.05 8.36 -18.09
CA GLY A 31 46.25 8.98 -17.02
C GLY A 31 46.99 9.52 -15.79
N LYS A 32 48.34 9.55 -15.74
CA LYS A 32 49.06 10.14 -14.57
C LYS A 32 48.76 11.62 -14.35
N GLU A 33 48.59 12.40 -15.43
CA GLU A 33 48.29 13.83 -15.35
C GLU A 33 46.88 14.09 -14.80
N GLY A 34 45.88 13.32 -15.25
CA GLY A 34 44.51 13.41 -14.73
C GLY A 34 44.41 13.07 -13.25
N ILE A 35 45.18 12.09 -12.76
CA ILE A 35 45.26 11.76 -11.33
C ILE A 35 45.89 12.92 -10.54
N ALA A 36 46.97 13.53 -11.05
CA ALA A 36 47.62 14.66 -10.39
C ALA A 36 46.68 15.88 -10.25
N LEU A 37 45.81 16.13 -11.24
CA LEU A 37 44.79 17.19 -11.16
C LEU A 37 43.70 16.88 -10.11
N ILE A 38 43.29 15.62 -9.98
CA ILE A 38 42.34 15.18 -8.94
C ILE A 38 42.93 15.39 -7.54
N ASP A 39 44.20 15.09 -7.36
CA ASP A 39 44.88 15.30 -6.08
C ASP A 39 45.11 16.79 -5.74
N GLN A 40 45.16 17.66 -6.75
CA GLN A 40 45.15 19.12 -6.58
C GLN A 40 43.75 19.70 -6.32
N GLY A 41 42.71 18.86 -6.21
CA GLY A 41 41.33 19.29 -5.95
C GLY A 41 40.55 19.74 -7.19
N LYS A 42 41.15 19.64 -8.39
CA LYS A 42 40.52 19.97 -9.67
C LYS A 42 39.81 18.74 -10.24
N TYR A 43 38.75 18.33 -9.57
CA TYR A 43 38.06 17.07 -9.83
C TYR A 43 37.45 16.94 -11.23
N GLU A 44 36.82 18.00 -11.73
CA GLU A 44 36.12 17.98 -13.02
C GLU A 44 37.12 17.96 -14.19
N GLU A 45 38.18 18.78 -14.12
CA GLU A 45 39.26 18.81 -15.12
C GLU A 45 40.03 17.47 -15.15
N GLY A 46 40.35 16.90 -13.99
CA GLY A 46 41.07 15.64 -13.90
C GLY A 46 40.27 14.42 -14.37
N LEU A 47 38.95 14.38 -14.10
CA LEU A 47 38.07 13.33 -14.62
C LEU A 47 37.83 13.46 -16.12
N ALA A 48 37.77 14.68 -16.66
CA ALA A 48 37.64 14.91 -18.10
C ALA A 48 38.87 14.39 -18.86
N GLN A 49 40.09 14.67 -18.37
CA GLN A 49 41.32 14.13 -18.95
C GLN A 49 41.40 12.60 -18.87
N LEU A 50 40.97 12.01 -17.76
CA LEU A 50 40.91 10.54 -17.63
C LEU A 50 39.87 9.92 -18.58
N ALA A 51 38.76 10.62 -18.82
CA ALA A 51 37.74 10.17 -19.76
C ALA A 51 38.22 10.25 -21.22
N GLU A 52 38.95 11.32 -21.57
CA GLU A 52 39.60 11.47 -22.88
C GLU A 52 40.64 10.36 -23.11
N ALA A 53 41.52 10.12 -22.14
CA ALA A 53 42.51 9.05 -22.20
C ALA A 53 41.89 7.64 -22.31
N ALA A 54 40.74 7.41 -21.66
CA ALA A 54 39.99 6.16 -21.76
C ALA A 54 39.23 6.01 -23.09
N HIS A 55 38.85 7.11 -23.73
CA HIS A 55 38.19 7.11 -25.03
C HIS A 55 39.18 6.84 -26.17
N GLU A 56 40.35 7.50 -26.13
CA GLU A 56 41.44 7.28 -27.09
C GLU A 56 41.96 5.84 -27.05
N ASN A 57 41.99 5.22 -25.86
CA ASN A 57 42.45 3.85 -25.66
C ASN A 57 41.31 2.90 -25.23
N SER A 58 40.24 2.84 -26.02
CA SER A 58 39.04 2.03 -25.71
C SER A 58 39.29 0.52 -25.50
N GLN A 59 40.43 -0.01 -25.97
CA GLN A 59 40.83 -1.42 -25.82
C GLN A 59 41.76 -1.68 -24.62
N ASP A 60 42.21 -0.64 -23.90
CA ASP A 60 43.06 -0.80 -22.71
C ASP A 60 42.20 -0.89 -21.43
N PRO A 61 42.09 -2.08 -20.80
CA PRO A 61 41.36 -2.24 -19.54
C PRO A 61 41.97 -1.40 -18.41
N GLY A 62 43.26 -1.04 -18.46
CA GLY A 62 43.92 -0.23 -17.42
C GLY A 62 43.37 1.20 -17.34
N ALA A 63 43.17 1.86 -18.48
CA ALA A 63 42.61 3.21 -18.54
C ALA A 63 41.15 3.26 -18.05
N GLN A 64 40.33 2.25 -18.42
CA GLN A 64 38.95 2.16 -17.96
C GLN A 64 38.85 1.91 -16.44
N ILE A 65 39.72 1.05 -15.89
CA ILE A 65 39.80 0.82 -14.44
C ILE A 65 40.22 2.09 -13.72
N ALA A 66 41.22 2.82 -14.22
CA ALA A 66 41.68 4.06 -13.63
C ALA A 66 40.58 5.14 -13.58
N LEU A 67 39.86 5.34 -14.69
CA LEU A 67 38.72 6.27 -14.75
C LEU A 67 37.63 5.90 -13.73
N THR A 68 37.24 4.62 -13.71
CA THR A 68 36.17 4.14 -12.82
C THR A 68 36.57 4.28 -11.34
N THR A 69 37.82 3.94 -11.01
CA THR A 69 38.36 4.04 -9.64
C THR A 69 38.44 5.49 -9.18
N GLN A 70 38.99 6.38 -10.02
CA GLN A 70 39.14 7.80 -9.65
C GLN A 70 37.79 8.52 -9.57
N ARG A 71 36.83 8.18 -10.44
CA ARG A 71 35.45 8.66 -10.34
C ARG A 71 34.83 8.31 -9.00
N ALA A 72 35.01 7.08 -8.51
CA ALA A 72 34.50 6.66 -7.20
C ALA A 72 35.15 7.42 -6.04
N VAL A 73 36.47 7.68 -6.10
CA VAL A 73 37.20 8.47 -5.08
C VAL A 73 36.68 9.90 -5.02
N VAL A 74 36.53 10.56 -6.18
CA VAL A 74 36.02 11.93 -6.26
C VAL A 74 34.60 12.03 -5.72
N VAL A 75 33.70 11.13 -6.13
CA VAL A 75 32.32 11.08 -5.63
C VAL A 75 32.29 10.94 -4.11
N THR A 76 33.13 10.06 -3.56
CA THR A 76 33.20 9.84 -2.10
C THR A 76 33.67 11.10 -1.36
N ARG A 77 34.70 11.81 -1.87
CA ARG A 77 35.19 13.06 -1.27
C ARG A 77 34.13 14.18 -1.33
N LEU A 78 33.44 14.33 -2.46
CA LEU A 78 32.39 15.34 -2.62
C LEU A 78 31.16 15.05 -1.75
N LEU A 79 30.78 13.78 -1.60
CA LEU A 79 29.71 13.39 -0.67
C LEU A 79 30.08 13.72 0.78
N ALA A 80 31.32 13.42 1.20
CA ALA A 80 31.79 13.76 2.53
C ALA A 80 31.78 15.28 2.78
N GLN A 81 32.19 16.09 1.78
CA GLN A 81 32.11 17.54 1.84
C GLN A 81 30.65 18.04 1.96
N ALA A 82 29.73 17.44 1.19
CA ALA A 82 28.32 17.79 1.24
C ALA A 82 27.70 17.48 2.61
N GLU A 83 28.02 16.32 3.18
CA GLU A 83 27.55 15.92 4.52
C GLU A 83 28.13 16.81 5.62
N GLN A 84 29.41 17.20 5.52
CA GLN A 84 30.03 18.13 6.46
C GLN A 84 29.38 19.52 6.40
N ALA A 85 29.12 20.04 5.20
CA ALA A 85 28.43 21.31 5.03
C ALA A 85 27.00 21.27 5.61
N ARG A 86 26.28 20.16 5.43
CA ARG A 86 24.96 19.93 6.01
C ARG A 86 25.02 19.86 7.54
N ALA A 87 25.99 19.15 8.10
CA ALA A 87 26.18 19.06 9.55
C ALA A 87 26.52 20.43 10.18
N ALA A 88 27.19 21.30 9.43
CA ALA A 88 27.46 22.69 9.82
C ALA A 88 26.26 23.64 9.62
N GLY A 89 25.11 23.15 9.13
CA GLY A 89 23.93 23.97 8.83
C GLY A 89 24.05 24.84 7.57
N ASN A 90 25.13 24.69 6.80
CA ASN A 90 25.33 25.44 5.55
C ASN A 90 24.71 24.69 4.36
N ASN A 91 23.39 24.85 4.22
CA ASN A 91 22.60 24.17 3.21
C ASN A 91 22.97 24.57 1.78
N GLU A 92 23.43 25.80 1.53
CA GLU A 92 23.86 26.24 0.19
C GLU A 92 25.14 25.53 -0.27
N ALA A 93 26.14 25.45 0.62
CA ALA A 93 27.38 24.74 0.33
C ALA A 93 27.14 23.23 0.14
N ALA A 94 26.24 22.63 0.94
CA ALA A 94 25.85 21.22 0.80
C ALA A 94 25.13 20.96 -0.54
N GLN A 95 24.23 21.86 -0.94
CA GLN A 95 23.51 21.76 -2.22
C GLN A 95 24.48 21.81 -3.40
N ALA A 96 25.43 22.74 -3.39
CA ALA A 96 26.43 22.86 -4.44
C ALA A 96 27.27 21.57 -4.56
N ALA A 97 27.68 20.98 -3.44
CA ALA A 97 28.45 19.74 -3.42
C ALA A 97 27.64 18.54 -3.95
N PHE A 98 26.37 18.39 -3.56
CA PHE A 98 25.50 17.32 -4.09
C PHE A 98 25.21 17.49 -5.59
N GLN A 99 25.03 18.73 -6.07
CA GLN A 99 24.86 19.00 -7.50
C GLN A 99 26.08 18.57 -8.32
N ARG A 100 27.29 18.83 -7.81
CA ARG A 100 28.54 18.36 -8.45
C ARG A 100 28.62 16.84 -8.51
N VAL A 101 28.19 16.14 -7.46
CA VAL A 101 28.09 14.66 -7.48
C VAL A 101 27.10 14.19 -8.54
N LEU A 102 25.93 14.81 -8.65
CA LEU A 102 24.93 14.46 -9.66
C LEU A 102 25.37 14.78 -11.09
N GLY A 103 26.22 15.78 -11.28
CA GLY A 103 26.87 16.08 -12.56
C GLY A 103 27.82 14.97 -13.01
N ILE A 104 28.54 14.35 -12.06
CA ILE A 104 29.46 13.24 -12.32
C ILE A 104 28.70 11.91 -12.42
N GLU A 105 27.75 11.66 -11.53
CA GLU A 105 26.96 10.43 -11.46
C GLU A 105 25.47 10.77 -11.25
N PRO A 106 24.70 10.92 -12.35
CA PRO A 106 23.28 11.25 -12.26
C PRO A 106 22.45 10.22 -11.48
N GLY A 107 22.95 8.97 -11.42
CA GLY A 107 22.38 7.81 -10.72
C GLY A 107 22.51 7.81 -9.20
N ASN A 108 23.33 8.68 -8.62
CA ASN A 108 23.77 8.54 -7.23
C ASN A 108 22.61 8.75 -6.23
N ALA A 109 22.19 7.69 -5.55
CA ALA A 109 21.05 7.70 -4.64
C ALA A 109 21.24 8.65 -3.44
N ARG A 110 22.45 8.66 -2.85
CA ARG A 110 22.76 9.50 -1.68
C ARG A 110 22.68 10.99 -2.02
N ALA A 111 23.24 11.39 -3.16
CA ALA A 111 23.19 12.80 -3.58
C ALA A 111 21.76 13.27 -3.90
N ARG A 112 20.93 12.43 -4.55
CA ARG A 112 19.52 12.76 -4.80
C ARG A 112 18.71 12.88 -3.51
N GLU A 113 18.97 12.02 -2.54
CA GLU A 113 18.30 12.09 -1.23
C GLU A 113 18.72 13.35 -0.46
N GLY A 114 20.02 13.66 -0.41
CA GLY A 114 20.54 14.89 0.21
C GLY A 114 19.94 16.16 -0.40
N MET A 115 19.83 16.22 -1.74
CA MET A 115 19.17 17.34 -2.43
C MET A 115 17.68 17.47 -2.08
N ARG A 116 16.94 16.36 -2.02
CA ARG A 116 15.52 16.38 -1.64
C ARG A 116 15.32 16.92 -0.23
N GLN A 117 16.17 16.51 0.71
CA GLN A 117 16.12 16.99 2.09
C GLN A 117 16.39 18.50 2.18
N ILE A 118 17.40 19.01 1.46
CA ILE A 118 17.71 20.46 1.46
C ILE A 118 16.54 21.28 0.90
N VAL A 119 15.92 20.82 -0.20
CA VAL A 119 14.75 21.50 -0.79
C VAL A 119 13.57 21.48 0.18
N GLN A 120 13.34 20.37 0.90
CA GLN A 120 12.31 20.29 1.92
C GLN A 120 12.53 21.29 3.05
N LEU A 121 13.75 21.36 3.60
CA LEU A 121 14.10 22.30 4.68
C LEU A 121 13.88 23.77 4.25
N ARG A 122 14.25 24.12 3.02
CA ARG A 122 14.01 25.47 2.48
C ARG A 122 12.52 25.80 2.37
N ASN A 123 11.71 24.85 1.90
CA ASN A 123 10.27 25.05 1.78
C ASN A 123 9.61 25.23 3.16
N VAL A 124 10.03 24.45 4.16
CA VAL A 124 9.57 24.60 5.55
C VAL A 124 9.91 25.99 6.09
N ALA A 125 11.13 26.48 5.88
CA ALA A 125 11.54 27.81 6.33
C ALA A 125 10.71 28.95 5.68
N GLU A 126 10.41 28.84 4.39
CA GLU A 126 9.54 29.81 3.70
C GLU A 126 8.09 29.76 4.18
N GLN A 127 7.54 28.55 4.38
CA GLN A 127 6.20 28.38 4.93
C GLN A 127 6.08 28.93 6.34
N TYR A 128 7.11 28.73 7.17
CA TYR A 128 7.19 29.27 8.53
C TYR A 128 7.12 30.80 8.51
N ARG A 129 7.92 31.44 7.66
CA ARG A 129 7.91 32.90 7.48
C ARG A 129 6.54 33.40 6.99
N GLN A 130 5.89 32.67 6.09
CA GLN A 130 4.53 33.01 5.64
C GLN A 130 3.50 32.86 6.76
N ALA A 131 3.64 31.86 7.63
CA ALA A 131 2.77 31.65 8.79
C ALA A 131 2.90 32.81 9.79
N GLU A 132 4.12 33.28 10.07
CA GLU A 132 4.36 34.47 10.90
C GLU A 132 3.68 35.71 10.31
N LEU A 133 3.81 35.93 9.00
CA LEU A 133 3.17 37.06 8.31
C LEU A 133 1.65 36.95 8.25
N ALA A 134 1.09 35.73 8.18
CA ALA A 134 -0.35 35.50 8.23
C ALA A 134 -0.90 35.80 9.64
N LEU A 135 -0.19 35.35 10.68
CA LEU A 135 -0.53 35.62 12.07
C LEU A 135 -0.47 37.12 12.38
N ALA A 136 0.58 37.82 11.92
CA ALA A 136 0.72 39.27 12.09
C ALA A 136 -0.41 40.07 11.40
N ARG A 137 -1.03 39.52 10.35
CA ARG A 137 -2.18 40.11 9.65
C ARG A 137 -3.54 39.72 10.25
N GLY A 138 -3.56 38.88 11.28
CA GLY A 138 -4.80 38.37 11.90
C GLY A 138 -5.50 37.25 11.13
N ASP A 139 -4.88 36.68 10.09
CA ASP A 139 -5.42 35.52 9.37
C ASP A 139 -5.07 34.22 10.11
N LEU A 140 -5.83 33.92 11.16
CA LEU A 140 -5.64 32.74 12.01
C LEU A 140 -5.79 31.43 11.25
N ALA A 141 -6.75 31.35 10.32
CA ALA A 141 -7.00 30.15 9.53
C ALA A 141 -5.90 29.92 8.48
N GLY A 142 -5.38 30.98 7.87
CA GLY A 142 -4.21 30.92 6.99
C GLY A 142 -2.95 30.46 7.73
N ALA A 143 -2.68 31.03 8.90
CA ALA A 143 -1.53 30.67 9.73
C ALA A 143 -1.59 29.21 10.21
N GLU A 144 -2.74 28.74 10.69
CA GLU A 144 -2.91 27.37 11.19
C GLU A 144 -2.69 26.33 10.08
N ARG A 145 -3.20 26.56 8.88
CA ARG A 145 -2.98 25.65 7.74
C ARG A 145 -1.49 25.50 7.42
N LEU A 146 -0.75 26.61 7.43
CA LEU A 146 0.69 26.62 7.19
C LEU A 146 1.45 25.91 8.31
N VAL A 147 1.15 26.22 9.57
CA VAL A 147 1.76 25.58 10.75
C VAL A 147 1.50 24.06 10.77
N ARG A 148 0.26 23.63 10.50
CA ARG A 148 -0.07 22.20 10.42
C ARG A 148 0.68 21.49 9.29
N SER A 149 0.87 22.16 8.15
CA SER A 149 1.66 21.61 7.04
C SER A 149 3.13 21.41 7.42
N ILE A 150 3.71 22.34 8.19
CA ILE A 150 5.07 22.24 8.71
C ILE A 150 5.17 21.08 9.71
N LEU A 151 4.26 20.99 10.69
CA LEU A 151 4.31 19.97 11.74
C LEU A 151 4.02 18.55 11.24
N THR A 152 3.34 18.42 10.10
CA THR A 152 3.17 17.12 9.43
C THR A 152 4.50 16.59 8.88
N LEU A 153 5.38 17.51 8.43
CA LEU A 153 6.71 17.17 7.90
C LEU A 153 7.75 17.07 9.02
N GLU A 154 7.73 18.02 9.96
CA GLU A 154 8.64 18.10 11.09
C GLU A 154 7.88 18.26 12.42
N PRO A 155 7.48 17.15 13.06
CA PRO A 155 6.69 17.19 14.30
C PRO A 155 7.37 17.88 15.48
N ARG A 156 8.69 18.09 15.42
CA ARG A 156 9.52 18.69 16.49
C ARG A 156 10.03 20.09 16.16
N HIS A 157 9.47 20.75 15.16
CA HIS A 157 9.90 22.10 14.79
C HIS A 157 9.50 23.14 15.86
N GLU A 158 10.46 23.57 16.68
CA GLU A 158 10.21 24.42 17.87
C GLU A 158 9.42 25.70 17.55
N GLY A 159 9.78 26.42 16.49
CA GLY A 159 9.07 27.65 16.10
C GLY A 159 7.62 27.40 15.67
N ALA A 160 7.34 26.25 15.05
CA ALA A 160 6.00 25.95 14.53
C ALA A 160 5.07 25.53 15.69
N LEU A 161 5.61 24.80 16.67
CA LEU A 161 4.92 24.49 17.93
C LEU A 161 4.58 25.78 18.70
N ALA A 162 5.53 26.71 18.83
CA ALA A 162 5.27 27.99 19.48
C ALA A 162 4.19 28.82 18.76
N LEU A 163 4.20 28.83 17.42
CA LEU A 163 3.13 29.48 16.64
C LEU A 163 1.78 28.77 16.82
N GLN A 164 1.75 27.44 16.89
CA GLN A 164 0.51 26.69 17.14
C GLN A 164 -0.10 27.06 18.48
N GLU A 165 0.69 27.05 19.56
CA GLU A 165 0.25 27.46 20.89
C GLU A 165 -0.28 28.91 20.89
N GLY A 166 0.39 29.82 20.17
CA GLY A 166 -0.06 31.21 20.02
C GLY A 166 -1.38 31.35 19.25
N ILE A 167 -1.60 30.54 18.21
CA ILE A 167 -2.87 30.51 17.46
C ILE A 167 -3.98 29.95 18.33
N GLU A 168 -3.74 28.85 19.04
CA GLU A 168 -4.70 28.22 19.95
C GLU A 168 -5.06 29.15 21.11
N GLY A 169 -4.09 29.86 21.68
CA GLY A 169 -4.33 30.88 22.71
C GLY A 169 -5.20 32.03 22.20
N THR A 170 -4.91 32.56 21.01
CA THR A 170 -5.71 33.63 20.37
C THR A 170 -7.12 33.15 20.03
N ARG A 171 -7.26 31.92 19.52
CA ARG A 171 -8.55 31.29 19.25
C ARG A 171 -9.35 31.06 20.53
N ALA A 172 -8.73 30.56 21.59
CA ALA A 172 -9.38 30.36 22.88
C ALA A 172 -9.90 31.68 23.46
N GLN A 173 -9.18 32.79 23.28
CA GLN A 173 -9.64 34.12 23.66
C GLN A 173 -10.79 34.63 22.79
N THR A 174 -10.80 34.29 21.49
CA THR A 174 -11.82 34.78 20.53
C THR A 174 -13.08 33.89 20.46
N ALA A 175 -12.96 32.60 20.77
CA ALA A 175 -14.04 31.61 20.67
C ALA A 175 -14.93 31.52 21.92
N VAL A 176 -14.47 32.05 23.05
CA VAL A 176 -15.25 32.07 24.28
C VAL A 176 -16.17 33.29 24.23
N ALA A 177 -17.46 33.06 24.03
CA ALA A 177 -18.47 34.03 24.41
C ALA A 177 -18.38 34.23 25.94
N TYR A 178 -18.12 35.45 26.38
CA TYR A 178 -18.07 35.88 27.79
C TYR A 178 -16.84 35.41 28.63
N PRO A 179 -15.60 35.74 28.24
CA PRO A 179 -14.38 35.31 28.95
C PRO A 179 -14.27 35.87 30.38
N GLN A 180 -14.88 37.03 30.64
CA GLN A 180 -14.88 37.69 31.96
C GLN A 180 -15.82 36.99 32.95
N LEU A 181 -16.94 36.46 32.48
CA LEU A 181 -17.90 35.71 33.28
C LEU A 181 -17.28 34.41 33.82
N ARG A 182 -16.56 33.68 32.97
CA ARG A 182 -15.90 32.41 33.34
C ARG A 182 -14.83 32.60 34.43
N SER A 183 -14.07 33.68 34.37
CA SER A 183 -13.09 34.05 35.41
C SER A 183 -13.77 34.33 36.77
N ARG A 184 -14.94 34.97 36.78
CA ARG A 184 -15.70 35.24 38.01
C ARG A 184 -16.37 33.99 38.57
N LEU A 185 -16.91 33.14 37.70
CA LEU A 185 -17.56 31.87 38.05
C LEU A 185 -16.58 30.83 38.63
N GLN A 186 -15.29 30.92 38.31
CA GLN A 186 -14.25 30.03 38.80
C GLN A 186 -13.65 30.42 40.17
N LYS A 187 -14.04 31.58 40.73
CA LYS A 187 -13.55 31.98 42.06
C LYS A 187 -14.06 30.99 43.13
N PRO A 188 -13.20 30.50 44.03
CA PRO A 188 -13.63 29.57 45.08
C PRO A 188 -14.45 30.31 46.14
N VAL A 189 -15.57 29.72 46.54
CA VAL A 189 -16.43 30.19 47.62
C VAL A 189 -16.71 29.08 48.62
N SER A 190 -16.93 29.47 49.87
CA SER A 190 -17.35 28.57 50.94
C SER A 190 -18.72 29.05 51.44
N LEU A 191 -19.72 28.17 51.37
CA LEU A 191 -21.11 28.49 51.70
C LEU A 191 -21.62 27.43 52.69
N GLU A 192 -22.18 27.89 53.81
CA GLU A 192 -22.79 27.05 54.84
C GLU A 192 -24.19 27.59 55.15
N PHE A 193 -25.20 27.11 54.42
CA PHE A 193 -26.60 27.50 54.60
C PHE A 193 -27.45 26.29 54.97
N ARG A 194 -28.30 26.46 55.99
CA ARG A 194 -29.29 25.46 56.42
C ARG A 194 -30.69 26.05 56.28
N GLU A 195 -31.52 25.44 55.43
CA GLU A 195 -32.91 25.85 55.19
C GLU A 195 -33.08 27.34 54.85
N ALA A 196 -32.09 27.94 54.18
CA ALA A 196 -32.13 29.34 53.79
C ALA A 196 -33.02 29.55 52.57
N ASN A 197 -33.67 30.71 52.46
CA ASN A 197 -34.41 31.09 51.26
C ASN A 197 -33.44 31.16 50.07
N LEU A 198 -33.79 30.51 48.97
CA LEU A 198 -32.96 30.42 47.77
C LEU A 198 -32.55 31.80 47.23
N LYS A 199 -33.45 32.79 47.26
CA LYS A 199 -33.15 34.16 46.81
C LYS A 199 -32.02 34.80 47.62
N LEU A 200 -32.01 34.58 48.94
CA LEU A 200 -30.98 35.10 49.83
C LEU A 200 -29.61 34.44 49.54
N VAL A 201 -29.61 33.12 49.28
CA VAL A 201 -28.38 32.40 48.94
C VAL A 201 -27.79 32.94 47.63
N PHE A 202 -28.63 33.15 46.60
CA PHE A 202 -28.19 33.75 45.33
C PHE A 202 -27.79 35.23 45.45
N GLU A 203 -28.35 35.98 46.39
CA GLU A 203 -27.95 37.37 46.67
C GLU A 203 -26.55 37.44 47.28
N VAL A 204 -26.23 36.52 48.21
CA VAL A 204 -24.86 36.40 48.76
C VAL A 204 -23.88 35.97 47.67
N LEU A 205 -24.28 35.04 46.80
CA LEU A 205 -23.49 34.65 45.62
C LEU A 205 -23.30 35.82 44.65
N ALA A 206 -24.33 36.64 44.41
CA ALA A 206 -24.29 37.83 43.56
C ALA A 206 -23.23 38.81 44.06
N GLN A 207 -23.26 39.12 45.36
CA GLN A 207 -22.31 40.05 46.00
C GLN A 207 -20.87 39.52 45.98
N THR A 208 -20.69 38.21 46.17
CA THR A 208 -19.37 37.58 46.22
C THR A 208 -18.76 37.42 44.81
N ALA A 209 -19.58 37.04 43.82
CA ALA A 209 -19.15 36.84 42.43
C ALA A 209 -19.07 38.13 41.62
N GLY A 210 -19.79 39.18 42.05
CA GLY A 210 -20.02 40.41 41.29
C GLY A 210 -21.02 40.25 40.15
N MET A 211 -21.88 39.22 40.17
CA MET A 211 -22.84 38.88 39.11
C MET A 211 -24.28 39.14 39.55
N ASN A 212 -25.20 39.26 38.60
CA ASN A 212 -26.62 39.44 38.81
C ASN A 212 -27.38 38.13 38.53
N PHE A 213 -28.20 37.69 39.47
CA PHE A 213 -29.12 36.56 39.27
C PHE A 213 -30.55 37.10 39.18
N ILE A 214 -31.24 36.81 38.08
CA ILE A 214 -32.64 37.19 37.85
C ILE A 214 -33.49 35.93 37.89
N PHE A 215 -34.54 35.93 38.70
CA PHE A 215 -35.49 34.81 38.74
C PHE A 215 -36.68 35.07 37.81
N ASP A 216 -37.06 34.06 37.03
CA ASP A 216 -38.30 34.06 36.25
C ASP A 216 -39.53 34.11 37.18
N GLN A 217 -40.64 34.65 36.70
CA GLN A 217 -41.87 34.84 37.48
C GLN A 217 -42.46 33.52 38.00
N ASP A 218 -42.20 32.41 37.32
CA ASP A 218 -42.71 31.09 37.69
C ASP A 218 -41.84 30.38 38.74
N VAL A 219 -40.75 31.01 39.21
CA VAL A 219 -39.95 30.49 40.32
C VAL A 219 -40.65 30.76 41.65
N ARG A 220 -40.92 29.69 42.40
CA ARG A 220 -41.54 29.76 43.72
C ARG A 220 -40.69 30.57 44.70
N PRO A 221 -41.22 31.61 45.36
CA PRO A 221 -40.46 32.51 46.22
C PRO A 221 -40.07 31.92 47.59
N ASP A 222 -40.70 30.80 47.97
CA ASP A 222 -40.54 30.11 49.25
C ASP A 222 -39.57 28.91 49.19
N LEU A 223 -38.87 28.72 48.07
CA LEU A 223 -37.88 27.65 47.92
C LEU A 223 -36.77 27.80 48.96
N LYS A 224 -36.54 26.73 49.72
CA LYS A 224 -35.45 26.64 50.70
C LYS A 224 -34.37 25.71 50.17
N ALA A 225 -33.12 26.11 50.32
CA ALA A 225 -31.96 25.28 49.97
C ALA A 225 -31.05 25.08 51.18
N THR A 226 -30.39 23.93 51.19
CA THR A 226 -29.40 23.57 52.20
C THR A 226 -28.13 23.18 51.45
N ILE A 227 -27.08 23.98 51.59
CA ILE A 227 -25.80 23.79 50.90
C ILE A 227 -24.65 23.91 51.90
N TYR A 228 -23.73 22.95 51.84
CA TYR A 228 -22.47 22.95 52.60
C TYR A 228 -21.34 22.66 51.62
N VAL A 229 -20.69 23.71 51.12
CA VAL A 229 -19.57 23.61 50.18
C VAL A 229 -18.39 24.42 50.69
N ARG A 230 -17.18 23.90 50.53
CA ARG A 230 -15.93 24.56 50.92
C ARG A 230 -14.99 24.62 49.73
N GLN A 231 -14.51 25.81 49.40
CA GLN A 231 -13.58 26.05 48.28
C GLN A 231 -14.08 25.50 46.94
N VAL A 232 -15.39 25.61 46.68
CA VAL A 232 -16.01 25.17 45.42
C VAL A 232 -16.14 26.37 44.48
N ALA A 233 -15.96 26.17 43.18
CA ALA A 233 -16.18 27.23 42.20
C ALA A 233 -17.66 27.70 42.26
N ILE A 234 -17.89 28.98 42.03
CA ILE A 234 -19.26 29.55 42.05
C ILE A 234 -20.15 28.85 41.02
N GLU A 235 -19.60 28.48 39.86
CA GLU A 235 -20.30 27.69 38.83
C GLU A 235 -20.87 26.38 39.38
N ASP A 236 -20.02 25.56 40.02
CA ASP A 236 -20.42 24.27 40.59
C ASP A 236 -21.42 24.47 41.75
N ALA A 237 -21.22 25.49 42.59
CA ALA A 237 -22.13 25.80 43.69
C ALA A 237 -23.53 26.21 43.19
N VAL A 238 -23.59 27.05 42.14
CA VAL A 238 -24.85 27.43 41.47
C VAL A 238 -25.52 26.22 40.87
N ASP A 239 -24.78 25.38 40.13
CA ASP A 239 -25.34 24.17 39.50
C ASP A 239 -25.92 23.19 40.52
N LEU A 240 -25.25 23.00 41.67
CA LEU A 240 -25.75 22.16 42.76
C LEU A 240 -27.07 22.70 43.34
N LEU A 241 -27.16 24.01 43.58
CA LEU A 241 -28.36 24.67 44.09
C LEU A 241 -29.54 24.55 43.11
N LEU A 242 -29.27 24.75 41.82
CA LEU A 242 -30.25 24.63 40.76
C LEU A 242 -30.75 23.18 40.62
N GLN A 243 -29.84 22.21 40.68
CA GLN A 243 -30.18 20.78 40.59
C GLN A 243 -31.05 20.32 41.77
N GLN A 244 -30.73 20.75 43.00
CA GLN A 244 -31.55 20.47 44.19
C GLN A 244 -32.95 21.07 44.08
N SER A 245 -33.05 22.28 43.53
CA SER A 245 -34.31 23.05 43.48
C SER A 245 -35.13 22.82 42.20
N GLN A 246 -34.71 21.90 41.33
CA GLN A 246 -35.34 21.66 40.01
C GLN A 246 -35.43 22.93 39.14
N LEU A 247 -34.39 23.77 39.20
CA LEU A 247 -34.24 24.98 38.40
C LEU A 247 -33.14 24.78 37.34
N LYS A 248 -33.14 25.62 36.31
CA LYS A 248 -32.07 25.75 35.33
C LYS A 248 -31.67 27.21 35.19
N GLN A 249 -30.52 27.43 34.57
CA GLN A 249 -29.98 28.75 34.29
C GLN A 249 -29.80 29.01 32.80
N LYS A 250 -29.94 30.27 32.40
CA LYS A 250 -29.58 30.82 31.10
C LYS A 250 -28.64 32.00 31.31
N MET A 251 -27.54 32.03 30.58
CA MET A 251 -26.64 33.19 30.54
C MET A 251 -27.20 34.22 29.56
N VAL A 252 -27.34 35.47 29.99
CA VAL A 252 -27.85 36.56 29.13
C VAL A 252 -26.73 37.48 28.68
N ASN A 253 -25.77 37.77 29.56
CA ASN A 253 -24.59 38.57 29.27
C ASN A 253 -23.45 38.25 30.26
N ASP A 254 -22.33 38.97 30.17
CA ASP A 254 -21.13 38.82 31.01
C ASP A 254 -21.35 38.94 32.53
N ASN A 255 -22.53 39.43 32.96
CA ASN A 255 -22.80 39.68 34.37
C ASN A 255 -24.20 39.28 34.84
N THR A 256 -25.03 38.66 34.01
CA THR A 256 -26.44 38.39 34.33
C THR A 256 -26.82 36.97 33.92
N ILE A 257 -27.31 36.22 34.90
CA ILE A 257 -27.83 34.86 34.76
C ILE A 257 -29.31 34.86 35.11
N VAL A 258 -30.14 34.29 34.24
CA VAL A 258 -31.57 34.09 34.47
C VAL A 258 -31.81 32.67 34.96
N ILE A 259 -32.51 32.53 36.08
CA ILE A 259 -32.89 31.26 36.72
C ILE A 259 -34.37 31.01 36.46
N TYR A 260 -34.70 29.83 35.94
CA TYR A 260 -36.07 29.45 35.58
C TYR A 260 -36.38 28.00 35.99
N PRO A 261 -37.66 27.62 36.15
CA PRO A 261 -38.04 26.26 36.50
C PRO A 261 -37.69 25.26 35.40
N ASN A 262 -37.22 24.06 35.76
CA ASN A 262 -36.91 22.97 34.82
C ASN A 262 -38.19 22.29 34.29
N THR A 263 -39.07 23.05 33.64
CA THR A 263 -40.30 22.55 33.01
C THR A 263 -40.12 22.46 31.49
N PRO A 264 -40.78 21.50 30.81
CA PRO A 264 -40.68 21.37 29.35
C PRO A 264 -41.07 22.64 28.58
N GLN A 265 -41.96 23.46 29.14
CA GLN A 265 -42.36 24.73 28.53
C GLN A 265 -41.24 25.77 28.60
N LYS A 266 -40.70 26.01 29.80
CA LYS A 266 -39.62 26.99 30.00
C LYS A 266 -38.32 26.57 29.33
N LEU A 267 -38.06 25.27 29.21
CA LEU A 267 -36.96 24.77 28.40
C LEU A 267 -37.09 25.22 26.95
N LYS A 268 -38.27 25.15 26.33
CA LYS A 268 -38.45 25.65 24.95
C LYS A 268 -38.23 27.17 24.82
N ASP A 269 -38.61 27.92 25.85
CA ASP A 269 -38.53 29.39 25.83
C ASP A 269 -37.11 29.90 26.10
N TYR A 270 -36.36 29.24 27.00
CA TYR A 270 -35.05 29.70 27.47
C TYR A 270 -33.86 28.91 26.92
N GLN A 271 -34.03 27.64 26.55
CA GLN A 271 -32.93 26.80 26.05
C GLN A 271 -32.44 27.31 24.71
N GLU A 272 -31.14 27.60 24.65
CA GLU A 272 -30.51 28.00 23.40
C GLU A 272 -30.22 26.77 22.56
N LEU A 273 -30.67 26.82 21.32
CA LEU A 273 -30.42 25.81 20.32
C LEU A 273 -29.49 26.40 19.27
N VAL A 274 -28.47 25.65 18.90
CA VAL A 274 -27.55 26.00 17.83
C VAL A 274 -27.79 25.08 16.65
N LEU A 275 -27.68 25.63 15.45
CA LEU A 275 -27.73 24.86 14.21
C LEU A 275 -26.30 24.66 13.72
N ARG A 276 -25.92 23.41 13.49
CA ARG A 276 -24.60 23.04 13.01
C ARG A 276 -24.73 22.04 11.86
N THR A 277 -24.00 22.31 10.78
CA THR A 277 -23.87 21.38 9.65
C THR A 277 -22.54 20.66 9.74
N PHE A 278 -22.60 19.33 9.70
CA PHE A 278 -21.47 18.42 9.68
C PHE A 278 -21.25 17.89 8.26
N TYR A 279 -20.02 17.97 7.80
CA TYR A 279 -19.58 17.41 6.51
C TYR A 279 -18.94 16.05 6.80
N LEU A 280 -19.50 14.99 6.20
CA LEU A 280 -19.02 13.62 6.41
C LEU A 280 -18.21 13.18 5.20
N THR A 281 -17.02 12.64 5.44
CA THR A 281 -16.07 12.30 4.37
C THR A 281 -16.11 10.82 4.02
N ASN A 282 -16.20 9.95 5.03
CA ASN A 282 -16.07 8.50 4.89
C ASN A 282 -17.36 7.75 5.28
N THR A 283 -18.14 8.30 6.22
CA THR A 283 -19.40 7.72 6.69
C THR A 283 -20.59 8.28 5.92
N ASP A 284 -21.58 7.42 5.62
CA ASP A 284 -22.84 7.84 5.02
C ASP A 284 -23.70 8.66 5.98
N ALA A 285 -24.29 9.75 5.48
CA ALA A 285 -25.13 10.64 6.29
C ALA A 285 -26.36 9.95 6.91
N ASN A 286 -26.89 8.90 6.27
CA ASN A 286 -27.99 8.10 6.82
C ASN A 286 -27.56 7.26 8.04
N THR A 287 -26.34 6.70 7.99
CA THR A 287 -25.76 5.96 9.11
C THR A 287 -25.46 6.92 10.27
N ALA A 288 -24.89 8.09 9.97
CA ALA A 288 -24.66 9.16 10.94
C ALA A 288 -25.96 9.67 11.60
N LEU A 289 -27.04 9.81 10.83
CA LEU A 289 -28.36 10.19 11.33
C LEU A 289 -28.89 9.19 12.36
N ASN A 290 -28.79 7.90 12.06
CA ASN A 290 -29.24 6.84 12.95
C ASN A 290 -28.43 6.84 14.25
N MET A 291 -27.11 7.05 14.18
CA MET A 291 -26.23 7.16 15.34
C MET A 291 -26.62 8.33 16.25
N VAL A 292 -26.79 9.54 15.70
CA VAL A 292 -27.17 10.72 16.50
C VAL A 292 -28.58 10.59 17.09
N LYS A 293 -29.55 10.09 16.31
CA LYS A 293 -30.92 9.87 16.81
C LYS A 293 -30.98 8.85 17.95
N THR A 294 -30.19 7.78 17.88
CA THR A 294 -30.20 6.72 18.89
C THR A 294 -29.43 7.10 20.15
N LEU A 295 -28.24 7.71 20.00
CA LEU A 295 -27.37 8.02 21.14
C LEU A 295 -27.71 9.35 21.82
N LEU A 296 -28.00 10.40 21.05
CA LEU A 296 -28.25 11.75 21.58
C LEU A 296 -29.74 12.07 21.73
N LYS A 297 -30.64 11.19 21.25
CA LYS A 297 -32.10 11.37 21.26
C LYS A 297 -32.55 12.70 20.60
N THR A 298 -31.74 13.23 19.68
CA THR A 298 -32.03 14.48 18.97
C THR A 298 -33.20 14.33 18.00
N ARG A 299 -34.07 15.34 17.94
CA ARG A 299 -35.28 15.33 17.10
C ARG A 299 -35.09 16.07 15.77
N ASP A 300 -34.41 17.22 15.82
CA ASP A 300 -34.31 18.13 14.68
C ASP A 300 -32.99 17.90 13.93
N VAL A 301 -32.97 16.87 13.08
CA VAL A 301 -31.84 16.54 12.21
C VAL A 301 -32.31 16.39 10.77
N PHE A 302 -31.57 17.03 9.86
CA PHE A 302 -31.80 17.00 8.42
C PHE A 302 -30.55 16.46 7.71
N VAL A 303 -30.74 15.61 6.71
CA VAL A 303 -29.66 15.03 5.91
C VAL A 303 -29.81 15.48 4.47
N ASP A 304 -28.71 15.97 3.89
CA ASP A 304 -28.57 16.14 2.44
C ASP A 304 -27.66 15.01 1.92
N GLU A 305 -28.27 14.01 1.30
CA GLU A 305 -27.56 12.85 0.73
C GLU A 305 -26.66 13.24 -0.46
N ARG A 306 -27.04 14.27 -1.24
CA ARG A 306 -26.27 14.69 -2.41
C ARG A 306 -24.94 15.32 -2.00
N LEU A 307 -24.91 16.02 -0.88
CA LEU A 307 -23.70 16.63 -0.32
C LEU A 307 -23.04 15.79 0.78
N ASN A 308 -23.61 14.64 1.15
CA ASN A 308 -23.24 13.85 2.33
C ASN A 308 -23.06 14.73 3.59
N THR A 309 -24.06 15.58 3.87
CA THR A 309 -24.03 16.46 5.05
C THR A 309 -25.19 16.18 6.00
N LEU A 310 -24.93 16.38 7.28
CA LEU A 310 -25.93 16.26 8.35
C LEU A 310 -26.03 17.60 9.07
N THR A 311 -27.21 18.21 9.02
CA THR A 311 -27.52 19.44 9.75
C THR A 311 -28.35 19.11 10.98
N MET A 312 -27.85 19.49 12.14
CA MET A 312 -28.47 19.23 13.44
C MET A 312 -28.81 20.55 14.12
N ARG A 313 -30.00 20.63 14.72
CA ARG A 313 -30.41 21.71 15.61
C ARG A 313 -30.64 21.14 17.00
N ASP A 314 -29.78 21.48 17.95
CA ASP A 314 -29.88 21.02 19.34
C ASP A 314 -29.12 21.96 20.28
N THR A 315 -29.04 21.63 21.56
CA THR A 315 -28.18 22.29 22.54
C THR A 315 -26.71 22.29 22.11
N PRO A 316 -25.93 23.32 22.50
CA PRO A 316 -24.49 23.36 22.23
C PRO A 316 -23.75 22.11 22.70
N ASP A 317 -24.10 21.58 23.88
CA ASP A 317 -23.49 20.37 24.43
C ASP A 317 -23.77 19.13 23.56
N ALA A 318 -25.01 18.94 23.09
CA ALA A 318 -25.36 17.84 22.20
C ALA A 318 -24.64 17.95 20.85
N VAL A 319 -24.52 19.16 20.29
CA VAL A 319 -23.81 19.40 19.04
C VAL A 319 -22.32 19.08 19.16
N HIS A 320 -21.67 19.44 20.26
CA HIS A 320 -20.27 19.09 20.49
C HIS A 320 -20.06 17.60 20.78
N LEU A 321 -21.01 16.93 21.45
CA LEU A 321 -20.98 15.47 21.58
C LEU A 321 -21.12 14.78 20.22
N ALA A 322 -22.03 15.27 19.36
CA ALA A 322 -22.16 14.80 17.98
C ALA A 322 -20.87 15.01 17.19
N GLU A 323 -20.21 16.17 17.36
CA GLU A 323 -18.91 16.46 16.74
C GLU A 323 -17.85 15.42 17.13
N ARG A 324 -17.73 15.10 18.43
CA ARG A 324 -16.79 14.07 18.91
C ARG A 324 -17.14 12.68 18.38
N LEU A 325 -18.43 12.33 18.36
CA LEU A 325 -18.90 11.06 17.81
C LEU A 325 -18.55 10.93 16.31
N PHE A 326 -18.77 11.98 15.52
CA PHE A 326 -18.41 11.99 14.11
C PHE A 326 -16.90 11.96 13.90
N GLN A 327 -16.10 12.67 14.70
CA GLN A 327 -14.64 12.58 14.61
C GLN A 327 -14.11 11.17 14.91
N ALA A 328 -14.73 10.47 15.86
CA ALA A 328 -14.35 9.09 16.19
C ALA A 328 -14.79 8.10 15.10
N GLN A 329 -15.99 8.28 14.52
CA GLN A 329 -16.60 7.31 13.61
C GLN A 329 -16.33 7.57 12.12
N ASP A 330 -16.10 8.82 11.69
CA ASP A 330 -15.86 9.21 10.29
C ASP A 330 -14.43 8.87 9.83
N GLN A 331 -14.01 7.63 10.08
CA GLN A 331 -12.73 7.08 9.70
C GLN A 331 -12.80 6.48 8.30
N ALA A 332 -11.70 6.56 7.57
CA ALA A 332 -11.62 5.99 6.23
C ALA A 332 -11.62 4.46 6.27
N ASN A 333 -12.26 3.85 5.27
CA ASN A 333 -12.25 2.40 5.11
C ASN A 333 -10.80 1.90 4.90
N PRO A 334 -10.38 0.84 5.59
CA PRO A 334 -9.09 0.21 5.33
C PRO A 334 -9.01 -0.31 3.89
N GLU A 335 -7.83 -0.22 3.28
CA GLU A 335 -7.57 -0.68 1.92
C GLU A 335 -6.30 -1.52 1.90
N VAL A 336 -6.30 -2.57 1.08
CA VAL A 336 -5.15 -3.45 0.85
C VAL A 336 -4.89 -3.58 -0.64
N VAL A 337 -3.61 -3.54 -1.01
CA VAL A 337 -3.12 -3.94 -2.31
C VAL A 337 -2.69 -5.40 -2.22
N LEU A 338 -3.25 -6.24 -3.07
CA LEU A 338 -2.93 -7.65 -3.16
C LEU A 338 -2.05 -7.84 -4.39
N GLU A 339 -0.82 -8.30 -4.16
CA GLU A 339 0.09 -8.74 -5.20
C GLU A 339 0.00 -10.27 -5.30
N LEU A 340 -0.35 -10.76 -6.48
CA LEU A 340 -0.40 -12.20 -6.76
C LEU A 340 0.75 -12.53 -7.71
N GLU A 341 1.40 -13.67 -7.50
CA GLU A 341 2.39 -14.21 -8.42
C GLU A 341 1.99 -15.62 -8.83
N VAL A 342 1.80 -15.83 -10.13
CA VAL A 342 1.46 -17.11 -10.73
C VAL A 342 2.62 -17.51 -11.63
N MET A 343 3.34 -18.57 -11.26
CA MET A 343 4.45 -19.10 -12.05
C MET A 343 4.13 -20.52 -12.51
N GLU A 344 4.03 -20.72 -13.82
CA GLU A 344 3.90 -22.04 -14.44
C GLU A 344 5.17 -22.38 -15.23
N VAL A 345 5.80 -23.50 -14.87
CA VAL A 345 6.94 -24.07 -15.59
C VAL A 345 6.50 -25.38 -16.21
N SER A 346 6.54 -25.48 -17.54
CA SER A 346 6.22 -26.70 -18.29
C SER A 346 7.42 -27.12 -19.12
N ARG A 347 7.89 -28.34 -18.89
CA ARG A 347 8.97 -28.99 -19.64
C ARG A 347 8.44 -30.24 -20.31
N LYS A 348 8.63 -30.37 -21.61
CA LYS A 348 8.26 -31.56 -22.37
C LYS A 348 9.43 -32.01 -23.24
N ARG A 349 9.87 -33.24 -23.01
CA ARG A 349 10.95 -33.90 -23.75
C ARG A 349 10.43 -35.14 -24.46
N ILE A 350 10.61 -35.20 -25.76
CA ILE A 350 10.27 -36.34 -26.61
C ILE A 350 11.56 -36.88 -27.21
N LEU A 351 11.85 -38.16 -26.96
CA LEU A 351 12.94 -38.88 -27.60
C LEU A 351 12.34 -40.01 -28.44
N ASP A 352 12.51 -39.94 -29.76
CA ASP A 352 12.06 -40.94 -30.72
C ASP A 352 13.29 -41.51 -31.45
N LEU A 353 13.67 -42.74 -31.09
CA LEU A 353 14.88 -43.38 -31.56
C LEU A 353 14.63 -44.83 -32.00
N GLY A 354 15.02 -45.16 -33.23
CA GLY A 354 15.13 -46.53 -33.71
C GLY A 354 14.70 -46.72 -35.17
N LEU A 355 14.58 -47.98 -35.57
CA LEU A 355 14.17 -48.38 -36.92
C LEU A 355 12.68 -48.72 -36.92
N GLN A 356 11.90 -48.01 -37.73
CA GLN A 356 10.50 -48.37 -37.95
C GLN A 356 10.44 -49.51 -38.95
N TRP A 357 10.05 -50.69 -38.48
CA TRP A 357 9.88 -51.86 -39.32
C TRP A 357 8.49 -51.89 -39.95
N PRO A 358 8.36 -52.47 -41.17
CA PRO A 358 7.06 -52.65 -41.81
C PRO A 358 6.16 -53.50 -40.92
N ASN A 359 4.94 -53.02 -40.66
CA ASN A 359 3.93 -53.73 -39.86
C ASN A 359 2.82 -54.33 -40.73
N THR A 360 2.81 -54.06 -42.03
CA THR A 360 1.90 -54.66 -43.00
C THR A 360 2.66 -55.26 -44.18
N PHE A 361 2.22 -56.44 -44.59
CA PHE A 361 2.71 -57.15 -45.78
C PHE A 361 1.57 -57.13 -46.79
N GLY A 362 1.78 -56.47 -47.93
CA GLY A 362 0.80 -56.37 -49.00
C GLY A 362 1.10 -57.34 -50.13
N ILE A 363 0.06 -57.81 -50.80
CA ILE A 363 0.19 -58.57 -52.05
C ILE A 363 -0.12 -57.60 -53.18
N LEU A 364 0.87 -57.37 -54.04
CA LEU A 364 0.73 -56.61 -55.27
C LEU A 364 -0.07 -57.44 -56.27
N THR A 365 -1.21 -56.91 -56.69
CA THR A 365 -1.95 -57.42 -57.84
C THR A 365 -1.28 -56.96 -59.13
N GLU A 366 -1.55 -57.65 -60.24
CA GLU A 366 -0.89 -57.43 -61.54
C GLU A 366 -1.06 -55.98 -62.07
N ASP A 367 -2.08 -55.26 -61.61
CA ASP A 367 -2.37 -53.85 -61.93
C ASP A 367 -1.71 -52.83 -60.97
N GLY A 368 -0.78 -53.25 -60.11
CA GLY A 368 0.16 -52.33 -59.45
C GLY A 368 -0.44 -51.45 -58.34
N GLY A 369 -1.31 -51.99 -57.48
CA GLY A 369 -1.61 -51.33 -56.20
C GLY A 369 -3.00 -51.52 -55.59
N SER A 370 -3.91 -52.28 -56.21
CA SER A 370 -5.24 -52.51 -55.63
C SER A 370 -5.25 -53.66 -54.60
N ALA A 371 -5.99 -53.47 -53.51
CA ALA A 371 -6.20 -54.48 -52.48
C ALA A 371 -6.85 -55.74 -53.08
N VAL A 372 -6.37 -56.92 -52.67
CA VAL A 372 -6.93 -58.22 -53.09
C VAL A 372 -8.40 -58.30 -52.66
N SER A 373 -9.31 -58.33 -53.63
CA SER A 373 -10.76 -58.28 -53.40
C SER A 373 -11.49 -59.58 -53.78
N ILE A 374 -10.83 -60.46 -54.53
CA ILE A 374 -11.34 -61.78 -54.90
C ILE A 374 -10.24 -62.86 -54.74
N LEU A 375 -10.61 -64.05 -54.28
CA LEU A 375 -9.64 -65.14 -54.02
C LEU A 375 -8.83 -65.57 -55.26
N GLY A 376 -9.35 -65.33 -56.47
CA GLY A 376 -8.65 -65.64 -57.71
C GLY A 376 -7.36 -64.84 -57.91
N GLN A 377 -7.28 -63.62 -57.37
CA GLN A 377 -6.10 -62.75 -57.42
C GLN A 377 -4.93 -63.27 -56.55
N LEU A 378 -5.17 -64.29 -55.72
CA LEU A 378 -4.13 -64.96 -54.94
C LEU A 378 -3.42 -66.09 -55.71
N ARG A 379 -3.84 -66.41 -56.94
CA ARG A 379 -3.19 -67.43 -57.77
C ARG A 379 -1.94 -66.85 -58.42
N GLY A 380 -0.79 -67.52 -58.24
CA GLY A 380 0.48 -67.11 -58.86
C GLY A 380 1.29 -66.08 -58.06
N ILE A 381 1.07 -65.96 -56.74
CA ILE A 381 1.91 -65.12 -55.88
C ILE A 381 3.34 -65.68 -55.87
N ASN A 382 4.29 -64.87 -56.30
CA ASN A 382 5.73 -65.11 -56.16
C ASN A 382 6.34 -64.03 -55.23
N SER A 383 7.64 -64.12 -54.94
CA SER A 383 8.36 -63.17 -54.07
C SER A 383 8.25 -61.72 -54.53
N ASP A 384 8.12 -61.49 -55.83
CA ASP A 384 8.09 -60.15 -56.43
C ASP A 384 6.74 -59.46 -56.23
N ARG A 385 5.70 -60.23 -55.86
CA ARG A 385 4.36 -59.74 -55.57
C ARG A 385 4.13 -59.47 -54.08
N ILE A 386 5.12 -59.65 -53.20
CA ILE A 386 5.01 -59.31 -51.78
C ILE A 386 5.71 -57.98 -51.53
N ASN A 387 4.98 -56.98 -51.07
CA ASN A 387 5.55 -55.69 -50.67
C ASN A 387 5.52 -55.51 -49.15
N PHE A 388 6.45 -54.69 -48.66
CA PHE A 388 6.52 -54.28 -47.27
C PHE A 388 6.20 -52.79 -47.23
N SER A 389 5.13 -52.42 -46.52
CA SER A 389 4.70 -51.03 -46.39
C SER A 389 4.45 -50.70 -44.92
N PRO A 390 4.95 -49.57 -44.40
CA PRO A 390 5.91 -48.65 -45.02
C PRO A 390 7.32 -49.24 -45.15
N SER A 391 8.20 -48.65 -45.97
CA SER A 391 9.62 -49.03 -46.05
C SER A 391 10.35 -48.76 -44.73
N PRO A 392 11.40 -49.55 -44.40
CA PRO A 392 12.14 -49.34 -43.16
C PRO A 392 12.80 -47.97 -43.15
N THR A 393 12.49 -47.16 -42.13
CA THR A 393 13.06 -45.81 -41.96
C THR A 393 13.72 -45.69 -40.59
N LEU A 394 14.84 -44.98 -40.54
CA LEU A 394 15.55 -44.67 -39.32
C LEU A 394 15.02 -43.36 -38.74
N LYS A 395 14.45 -43.42 -37.53
CA LYS A 395 14.02 -42.25 -36.77
C LYS A 395 15.07 -41.89 -35.71
N ILE A 396 15.59 -40.67 -35.80
CA ILE A 396 16.46 -40.06 -34.80
C ILE A 396 15.92 -38.65 -34.56
N ASN A 397 15.02 -38.51 -33.60
CA ASN A 397 14.44 -37.23 -33.25
C ASN A 397 14.47 -37.03 -31.73
N ALA A 398 15.02 -35.90 -31.30
CA ALA A 398 14.95 -35.45 -29.91
C ALA A 398 14.36 -34.04 -29.93
N ASN A 399 13.20 -33.87 -29.30
CA ASN A 399 12.52 -32.60 -29.18
C ASN A 399 12.43 -32.23 -27.70
N ASP A 400 12.89 -31.04 -27.33
CA ASP A 400 12.86 -30.53 -25.96
C ASP A 400 12.20 -29.15 -26.00
N SER A 401 11.13 -28.98 -25.23
CA SER A 401 10.37 -27.73 -25.15
C SER A 401 10.19 -27.33 -23.70
N ASP A 402 10.71 -26.16 -23.35
CA ASP A 402 10.61 -25.54 -22.03
C ASP A 402 9.78 -24.24 -22.17
N ILE A 403 8.71 -24.13 -21.38
CA ILE A 403 7.80 -22.98 -21.35
C ILE A 403 7.75 -22.48 -19.91
N ASN A 404 7.99 -21.19 -19.71
CA ASN A 404 7.84 -20.51 -18.42
C ASN A 404 6.86 -19.35 -18.57
N THR A 405 5.79 -19.37 -17.77
CA THR A 405 4.76 -18.34 -17.76
C THR A 405 4.71 -17.71 -16.38
N LEU A 406 4.92 -16.39 -16.31
CA LEU A 406 4.80 -15.60 -15.09
C LEU A 406 3.69 -14.56 -15.27
N ALA A 407 2.72 -14.54 -14.36
CA ALA A 407 1.71 -13.50 -14.28
C ALA A 407 1.71 -12.89 -12.88
N SER A 408 1.81 -11.55 -12.83
CA SER A 408 1.89 -10.79 -11.56
C SER A 408 0.79 -9.71 -11.50
N PRO A 409 -0.50 -10.07 -11.36
CA PRO A 409 -1.55 -9.07 -11.25
C PRO A 409 -1.52 -8.40 -9.86
N VAL A 410 -1.78 -7.10 -9.86
CA VAL A 410 -1.86 -6.29 -8.64
C VAL A 410 -3.26 -5.70 -8.54
N LEU A 411 -3.89 -5.82 -7.37
CA LEU A 411 -5.27 -5.37 -7.16
C LEU A 411 -5.41 -4.60 -5.85
N ARG A 412 -5.92 -3.38 -5.90
CA ARG A 412 -6.30 -2.61 -4.70
C ARG A 412 -7.76 -2.86 -4.36
N VAL A 413 -8.05 -3.24 -3.12
CA VAL A 413 -9.39 -3.63 -2.66
C VAL A 413 -9.68 -3.02 -1.30
N SER A 414 -10.91 -2.54 -1.12
CA SER A 414 -11.43 -2.02 0.15
C SER A 414 -11.79 -3.16 1.11
N ASN A 415 -11.80 -2.88 2.41
CA ASN A 415 -12.12 -3.86 3.44
C ASN A 415 -13.54 -4.44 3.27
N ARG A 416 -13.68 -5.77 3.28
CA ARG A 416 -14.93 -6.52 3.11
C ARG A 416 -15.66 -6.29 1.77
N GLU A 417 -14.96 -5.76 0.77
CA GLU A 417 -15.50 -5.64 -0.58
C GLU A 417 -14.93 -6.73 -1.49
N GLN A 418 -15.81 -7.37 -2.26
CA GLN A 418 -15.39 -8.37 -3.24
C GLN A 418 -14.91 -7.68 -4.52
N ALA A 419 -13.71 -8.02 -4.97
CA ALA A 419 -13.16 -7.60 -6.24
C ALA A 419 -12.91 -8.80 -7.15
N ARG A 420 -13.13 -8.60 -8.46
CA ARG A 420 -12.92 -9.63 -9.49
C ARG A 420 -12.15 -9.06 -10.65
N ILE A 421 -11.16 -9.80 -11.13
CA ILE A 421 -10.37 -9.48 -12.31
C ILE A 421 -10.31 -10.70 -13.23
N HIS A 422 -10.49 -10.47 -14.53
CA HIS A 422 -10.34 -11.49 -15.56
C HIS A 422 -9.40 -10.97 -16.64
N ILE A 423 -8.31 -11.70 -16.88
CA ILE A 423 -7.27 -11.39 -17.86
C ILE A 423 -7.18 -12.59 -18.79
N GLY A 424 -7.66 -12.46 -20.02
CA GLY A 424 -7.82 -13.62 -20.89
C GLY A 424 -8.29 -13.27 -22.29
N GLU A 425 -8.56 -14.33 -23.05
CA GLU A 425 -9.06 -14.28 -24.43
C GLU A 425 -10.43 -14.98 -24.51
N ARG A 426 -11.26 -14.55 -25.46
CA ARG A 426 -12.56 -15.20 -25.74
C ARG A 426 -12.40 -16.11 -26.95
N VAL A 427 -12.35 -17.41 -26.73
CA VAL A 427 -12.13 -18.38 -27.80
C VAL A 427 -13.48 -18.82 -28.39
N PRO A 428 -13.71 -18.67 -29.70
CA PRO A 428 -14.92 -19.17 -30.34
C PRO A 428 -14.88 -20.69 -30.47
N VAL A 429 -15.89 -21.35 -29.94
CA VAL A 429 -16.14 -22.79 -30.10
C VAL A 429 -17.27 -22.95 -31.10
N VAL A 430 -16.95 -23.51 -32.27
CA VAL A 430 -17.93 -23.82 -33.31
C VAL A 430 -18.58 -25.15 -33.00
N SER A 431 -19.88 -25.15 -32.76
CA SER A 431 -20.70 -26.35 -32.57
C SER A 431 -21.57 -26.58 -33.80
N ALA A 432 -21.33 -27.68 -34.51
CA ALA A 432 -22.13 -28.09 -35.66
C ALA A 432 -23.18 -29.12 -35.22
N THR A 433 -24.46 -28.81 -35.43
CA THR A 433 -25.56 -29.78 -35.23
C THR A 433 -26.12 -30.18 -36.58
N SER A 434 -26.17 -31.49 -36.85
CA SER A 434 -26.78 -32.04 -38.07
C SER A 434 -28.23 -32.41 -37.79
N THR A 435 -29.18 -31.64 -38.33
CA THR A 435 -30.60 -32.01 -38.30
C THR A 435 -30.95 -32.85 -39.53
N PRO A 436 -31.51 -34.07 -39.38
CA PRO A 436 -31.93 -34.86 -40.53
C PRO A 436 -33.10 -34.17 -41.23
N SER A 437 -32.95 -33.88 -42.54
CA SER A 437 -34.05 -33.40 -43.38
C SER A 437 -34.30 -34.39 -44.53
N THR A 438 -35.51 -34.37 -45.09
CA THR A 438 -35.91 -35.23 -46.22
C THR A 438 -35.14 -34.96 -47.52
N GLN A 439 -34.35 -33.88 -47.59
CA GLN A 439 -33.48 -33.52 -48.72
C GLN A 439 -31.98 -33.69 -48.43
N GLY A 440 -31.61 -34.27 -47.28
CA GLY A 440 -30.23 -34.46 -46.85
C GLY A 440 -29.94 -33.83 -45.48
N PRO A 441 -28.80 -34.12 -44.84
CA PRO A 441 -28.44 -33.53 -43.55
C PRO A 441 -28.25 -32.02 -43.69
N VAL A 442 -28.97 -31.21 -42.89
CA VAL A 442 -28.70 -29.77 -42.78
C VAL A 442 -27.73 -29.58 -41.62
N ILE A 443 -26.54 -29.07 -41.93
CA ILE A 443 -25.52 -28.75 -40.93
C ILE A 443 -25.72 -27.29 -40.51
N THR A 444 -26.12 -27.08 -39.27
CA THR A 444 -26.21 -25.74 -38.68
C THR A 444 -25.02 -25.53 -37.76
N GLU A 445 -24.21 -24.53 -38.06
CA GLU A 445 -23.10 -24.10 -37.19
C GLU A 445 -23.57 -23.01 -36.22
N SER A 446 -23.22 -23.16 -34.95
CA SER A 446 -23.42 -22.15 -33.91
C SER A 446 -22.08 -21.84 -33.25
N ILE A 447 -21.78 -20.56 -33.05
CA ILE A 447 -20.53 -20.10 -32.46
C ILE A 447 -20.82 -19.70 -31.01
N THR A 448 -20.22 -20.40 -30.04
CA THR A 448 -20.27 -20.04 -28.62
C THR A 448 -18.89 -19.58 -28.17
N TYR A 449 -18.79 -18.45 -27.49
CA TYR A 449 -17.51 -17.96 -26.98
C TYR A 449 -17.27 -18.48 -25.57
N LEU A 450 -16.06 -18.99 -25.32
CA LEU A 450 -15.59 -19.40 -24.00
C LEU A 450 -14.47 -18.47 -23.55
N ASP A 451 -14.59 -17.94 -22.34
CA ASP A 451 -13.59 -17.05 -21.74
C ASP A 451 -12.49 -17.90 -21.09
N VAL A 452 -11.25 -17.76 -21.56
CA VAL A 452 -10.08 -18.48 -21.04
C VAL A 452 -9.00 -17.50 -20.62
N GLY A 453 -8.31 -17.78 -19.53
CA GLY A 453 -7.25 -16.93 -18.98
C GLY A 453 -7.20 -17.00 -17.47
N LEU A 454 -6.71 -15.94 -16.84
CA LEU A 454 -6.63 -15.78 -15.40
C LEU A 454 -7.89 -15.10 -14.87
N LYS A 455 -8.65 -15.77 -14.01
CA LYS A 455 -9.76 -15.21 -13.27
C LYS A 455 -9.44 -15.23 -11.78
N LEU A 456 -9.42 -14.07 -11.15
CA LEU A 456 -9.14 -13.89 -9.73
C LEU A 456 -10.31 -13.18 -9.07
N GLU A 457 -10.82 -13.76 -8.01
CA GLU A 457 -11.84 -13.21 -7.13
C GLU A 457 -11.27 -13.13 -5.72
N VAL A 458 -11.32 -11.95 -5.10
CA VAL A 458 -10.76 -11.74 -3.77
C VAL A 458 -11.71 -10.92 -2.91
N GLU A 459 -11.76 -11.25 -1.64
CA GLU A 459 -12.52 -10.53 -0.62
C GLU A 459 -11.63 -10.43 0.63
N PRO A 460 -10.95 -9.30 0.85
CA PRO A 460 -10.08 -9.12 2.00
C PRO A 460 -10.86 -8.61 3.23
N THR A 461 -10.44 -9.06 4.40
CA THR A 461 -10.84 -8.53 5.71
C THR A 461 -9.58 -8.07 6.44
N ILE A 462 -9.44 -6.76 6.61
CA ILE A 462 -8.30 -6.13 7.26
C ILE A 462 -8.59 -6.04 8.77
N HIS A 463 -7.69 -6.62 9.56
CA HIS A 463 -7.74 -6.58 11.02
C HIS A 463 -6.88 -5.43 11.57
N LEU A 464 -7.19 -5.01 12.79
CA LEU A 464 -6.47 -3.93 13.48
C LEU A 464 -5.02 -4.29 13.85
N ASN A 465 -4.67 -5.58 13.87
CA ASN A 465 -3.32 -6.06 14.17
C ASN A 465 -2.45 -6.23 12.91
N ASP A 466 -2.72 -5.44 11.86
CA ASP A 466 -2.03 -5.46 10.56
C ASP A 466 -1.99 -6.83 9.87
N GLU A 467 -3.01 -7.64 10.14
CA GLU A 467 -3.23 -8.91 9.46
C GLU A 467 -4.43 -8.78 8.51
N VAL A 468 -4.30 -9.40 7.34
CA VAL A 468 -5.31 -9.43 6.30
C VAL A 468 -5.76 -10.87 6.13
N ALA A 469 -7.03 -11.14 6.45
CA ALA A 469 -7.68 -12.37 6.05
C ALA A 469 -8.20 -12.22 4.62
N ILE A 470 -7.85 -13.13 3.72
CA ILE A 470 -8.21 -13.03 2.31
C ILE A 470 -8.93 -14.30 1.91
N LYS A 471 -10.16 -14.15 1.43
CA LYS A 471 -10.87 -15.21 0.71
C LYS A 471 -10.51 -15.08 -0.78
N VAL A 472 -9.83 -16.07 -1.31
CA VAL A 472 -9.29 -16.08 -2.69
C VAL A 472 -9.95 -17.19 -3.48
N GLY A 473 -10.47 -16.85 -4.67
CA GLY A 473 -10.83 -17.77 -5.72
C GLY A 473 -10.00 -17.47 -6.96
N LEU A 474 -9.18 -18.42 -7.39
CA LEU A 474 -8.38 -18.32 -8.61
C LEU A 474 -8.75 -19.43 -9.59
N GLU A 475 -8.84 -19.06 -10.86
CA GLU A 475 -8.97 -19.97 -11.99
C GLU A 475 -7.96 -19.56 -13.08
N VAL A 476 -7.13 -20.50 -13.52
CA VAL A 476 -6.19 -20.33 -14.63
C VAL A 476 -6.58 -21.29 -15.75
N SER A 477 -6.95 -20.74 -16.90
CA SER A 477 -7.44 -21.50 -18.04
C SER A 477 -6.60 -21.22 -19.29
N ASN A 478 -6.23 -22.26 -20.02
CA ASN A 478 -5.52 -22.15 -21.30
C ASN A 478 -6.27 -22.95 -22.38
N ALA A 479 -6.50 -22.32 -23.54
CA ALA A 479 -7.14 -22.97 -24.68
C ALA A 479 -6.11 -23.38 -25.73
N THR A 480 -6.14 -24.64 -26.14
CA THR A 480 -5.33 -25.17 -27.24
C THR A 480 -6.24 -25.69 -28.35
N GLN A 481 -5.98 -25.29 -29.60
CA GLN A 481 -6.69 -25.82 -30.76
C GLN A 481 -6.21 -27.25 -31.06
N GLN A 482 -7.15 -28.17 -31.22
CA GLN A 482 -6.88 -29.55 -31.61
C GLN A 482 -6.97 -29.71 -33.13
N PRO A 483 -6.38 -30.76 -33.74
CA PRO A 483 -6.53 -31.02 -35.16
C PRO A 483 -8.01 -31.12 -35.58
N ALA A 484 -8.31 -30.65 -36.79
CA ALA A 484 -9.66 -30.72 -37.33
C ALA A 484 -10.19 -32.16 -37.31
N THR A 485 -11.43 -32.31 -36.85
CA THR A 485 -12.17 -33.56 -36.92
C THR A 485 -12.49 -33.92 -38.38
N ALA A 486 -12.90 -35.17 -38.63
CA ALA A 486 -13.28 -35.65 -39.97
C ALA A 486 -14.43 -34.82 -40.61
N ALA A 487 -15.19 -34.08 -39.80
CA ALA A 487 -16.26 -33.17 -40.24
C ALA A 487 -15.77 -31.73 -40.51
N GLY A 488 -14.47 -31.45 -40.40
CA GLY A 488 -13.90 -30.11 -40.59
C GLY A 488 -13.96 -29.19 -39.37
N THR A 489 -14.64 -29.58 -38.29
CA THR A 489 -14.72 -28.82 -37.04
C THR A 489 -13.38 -28.89 -36.30
N ILE A 490 -12.86 -27.75 -35.84
CA ILE A 490 -11.63 -27.64 -35.05
C ILE A 490 -12.04 -27.59 -33.57
N PRO A 491 -11.89 -28.68 -32.79
CA PRO A 491 -12.25 -28.65 -31.38
C PRO A 491 -11.18 -27.89 -30.58
N VAL A 492 -11.61 -27.28 -29.48
CA VAL A 492 -10.73 -26.56 -28.55
C VAL A 492 -10.66 -27.36 -27.26
N GLN A 493 -9.45 -27.71 -26.83
CA GLN A 493 -9.20 -28.25 -25.49
C GLN A 493 -8.92 -27.10 -24.54
N VAL A 494 -9.52 -27.14 -23.36
CA VAL A 494 -9.34 -26.11 -22.34
C VAL A 494 -8.82 -26.76 -21.07
N ASP A 495 -7.61 -26.41 -20.69
CA ASP A 495 -6.99 -26.88 -19.46
C ASP A 495 -7.24 -25.84 -18.37
N THR A 496 -7.98 -26.20 -17.32
CA THR A 496 -8.34 -25.31 -16.21
C THR A 496 -7.68 -25.76 -14.90
N ARG A 497 -7.24 -24.79 -14.09
CA ARG A 497 -6.64 -25.00 -12.77
C ARG A 497 -7.31 -24.05 -11.78
N ASN A 498 -8.01 -24.62 -10.81
CA ASN A 498 -8.86 -23.85 -9.88
C ASN A 498 -8.39 -24.03 -8.43
N ALA A 499 -8.36 -22.94 -7.67
CA ALA A 499 -8.03 -22.92 -6.25
C ALA A 499 -8.97 -21.96 -5.51
N VAL A 500 -9.64 -22.44 -4.47
CA VAL A 500 -10.47 -21.61 -3.57
C VAL A 500 -9.99 -21.83 -2.15
N THR A 501 -9.56 -20.77 -1.48
CA THR A 501 -9.00 -20.85 -0.13
C THR A 501 -9.27 -19.58 0.68
N THR A 502 -9.12 -19.68 1.99
CA THR A 502 -9.12 -18.53 2.89
C THR A 502 -7.87 -18.61 3.74
N LEU A 503 -7.11 -17.52 3.74
CA LEU A 503 -5.82 -17.40 4.42
C LEU A 503 -5.78 -16.12 5.24
N ARG A 504 -4.85 -16.05 6.19
CA ARG A 504 -4.61 -14.87 7.01
C ARG A 504 -3.11 -14.61 7.05
N LEU A 505 -2.73 -13.40 6.66
CA LEU A 505 -1.34 -13.00 6.44
C LEU A 505 -1.05 -11.69 7.13
N ARG A 506 0.20 -11.49 7.54
CA ARG A 506 0.66 -10.16 7.97
C ARG A 506 0.91 -9.26 6.78
N ASN A 507 0.87 -7.95 7.00
CA ASN A 507 1.26 -6.96 6.01
C ASN A 507 2.68 -7.22 5.48
N GLY A 508 2.82 -7.38 4.16
CA GLY A 508 4.08 -7.67 3.47
C GLY A 508 4.54 -9.12 3.55
N GLU A 509 3.76 -10.02 4.17
CA GLU A 509 4.09 -11.45 4.24
C GLU A 509 3.64 -12.17 2.96
N THR A 510 4.60 -12.75 2.23
CA THR A 510 4.30 -13.61 1.09
C THR A 510 4.00 -15.02 1.54
N GLN A 511 2.84 -15.56 1.17
CA GLN A 511 2.50 -16.96 1.39
C GLN A 511 2.21 -17.68 0.08
N VAL A 512 2.75 -18.89 -0.04
CA VAL A 512 2.44 -19.81 -1.13
C VAL A 512 1.07 -20.42 -0.87
N LEU A 513 0.12 -20.11 -1.75
CA LEU A 513 -1.27 -20.55 -1.69
C LEU A 513 -1.42 -22.01 -2.14
N ALA A 514 -0.74 -22.37 -3.23
CA ALA A 514 -0.83 -23.69 -3.83
C ALA A 514 0.42 -23.99 -4.66
N GLY A 515 0.85 -25.25 -4.63
CA GLY A 515 1.87 -25.81 -5.51
C GLY A 515 1.35 -27.10 -6.13
N LEU A 516 1.32 -27.18 -7.46
CA LEU A 516 0.92 -28.40 -8.19
C LEU A 516 2.07 -28.83 -9.08
N MET A 517 2.57 -30.05 -8.86
CA MET A 517 3.58 -30.67 -9.73
C MET A 517 3.00 -31.92 -10.38
N ARG A 518 3.08 -32.02 -11.70
CA ARG A 518 2.65 -33.18 -12.49
C ARG A 518 3.83 -33.68 -13.30
N ASN A 519 4.10 -34.99 -13.21
CA ASN A 519 5.14 -35.68 -13.96
C ASN A 519 4.50 -36.85 -14.71
N ASP A 520 4.37 -36.74 -16.02
CA ASP A 520 3.90 -37.81 -16.89
C ASP A 520 5.07 -38.42 -17.65
N HIS A 521 5.15 -39.75 -17.63
CA HIS A 521 6.15 -40.51 -18.37
C HIS A 521 5.45 -41.56 -19.22
N GLY A 522 5.46 -41.35 -20.53
CA GLY A 522 4.95 -42.29 -21.52
C GLY A 522 6.11 -42.97 -22.25
N LYS A 523 6.12 -44.30 -22.28
CA LYS A 523 7.00 -45.07 -23.16
C LYS A 523 6.14 -45.87 -24.10
N SER A 524 6.37 -45.70 -25.39
CA SER A 524 5.69 -46.45 -26.46
C SER A 524 6.71 -46.87 -27.49
N GLY A 525 6.54 -48.03 -28.11
CA GLY A 525 7.48 -48.45 -29.14
C GLY A 525 7.00 -49.68 -29.89
N ASP A 526 7.35 -49.71 -31.17
CA ASP A 526 7.08 -50.82 -32.08
C ASP A 526 8.36 -51.65 -32.21
N ARG A 527 8.24 -52.97 -32.05
CA ARG A 527 9.40 -53.88 -32.11
C ARG A 527 9.02 -55.19 -32.81
N ILE A 528 9.99 -55.80 -33.48
CA ILE A 528 9.81 -57.15 -34.04
C ILE A 528 9.75 -58.15 -32.88
N PRO A 529 8.69 -58.97 -32.76
CA PRO A 529 8.60 -59.96 -31.69
C PRO A 529 9.79 -60.93 -31.75
N GLY A 530 10.43 -61.17 -30.60
CA GLY A 530 11.64 -62.00 -30.49
C GLY A 530 12.93 -61.19 -30.68
N LEU A 531 13.17 -60.63 -31.88
CA LEU A 531 14.41 -59.89 -32.18
C LEU A 531 14.53 -58.55 -31.43
N GLY A 532 13.39 -57.90 -31.17
CA GLY A 532 13.33 -56.63 -30.43
C GLY A 532 13.58 -56.77 -28.92
N ASP A 533 13.51 -57.99 -28.38
CA ASP A 533 13.68 -58.26 -26.94
C ASP A 533 15.12 -58.66 -26.57
N ILE A 534 16.01 -58.77 -27.56
CA ILE A 534 17.42 -59.13 -27.34
C ILE A 534 18.12 -57.99 -26.61
N PRO A 535 18.72 -58.23 -25.42
CA PRO A 535 19.45 -57.19 -24.70
C PRO A 535 20.62 -56.66 -25.55
N GLY A 536 20.78 -55.34 -25.61
CA GLY A 536 21.81 -54.66 -26.40
C GLY A 536 21.47 -54.45 -27.88
N LEU A 537 20.91 -55.46 -28.56
CA LEU A 537 20.60 -55.40 -30.01
C LEU A 537 19.15 -55.02 -30.32
N GLY A 538 18.23 -55.10 -29.36
CA GLY A 538 16.79 -54.84 -29.58
C GLY A 538 16.47 -53.45 -30.16
N ARG A 539 17.36 -52.45 -29.94
CA ARG A 539 17.23 -51.10 -30.53
C ARG A 539 17.40 -51.04 -32.05
N LEU A 540 18.04 -52.04 -32.66
CA LEU A 540 18.15 -52.15 -34.12
C LEU A 540 16.89 -52.79 -34.73
N PHE A 541 16.09 -53.47 -33.92
CA PHE A 541 14.91 -54.24 -34.34
C PHE A 541 13.58 -53.65 -33.82
N GLY A 542 13.60 -52.37 -33.46
CA GLY A 542 12.42 -51.62 -33.03
C GLY A 542 12.68 -50.12 -32.90
N SER A 543 11.62 -49.35 -32.66
CA SER A 543 11.64 -47.92 -32.39
C SER A 543 11.00 -47.62 -31.04
N ASN A 544 11.68 -46.84 -30.20
CA ASN A 544 11.17 -46.41 -28.91
C ASN A 544 10.94 -44.91 -28.91
N LYS A 545 9.73 -44.53 -28.50
CA LYS A 545 9.30 -43.16 -28.23
C LYS A 545 9.08 -42.98 -26.74
N ASP A 546 9.99 -42.26 -26.10
CA ASP A 546 9.92 -41.86 -24.70
C ASP A 546 9.45 -40.39 -24.63
N THR A 547 8.33 -40.16 -23.96
CA THR A 547 7.76 -38.82 -23.72
C THR A 547 7.77 -38.54 -22.23
N LEU A 548 8.49 -37.49 -21.83
CA LEU A 548 8.53 -36.96 -20.48
C LEU A 548 7.87 -35.59 -20.48
N SER A 549 6.84 -35.41 -19.67
CA SER A 549 6.15 -34.13 -19.49
C SER A 549 6.13 -33.79 -18.01
N LYS A 550 6.71 -32.64 -17.65
CA LYS A 550 6.74 -32.11 -16.30
C LYS A 550 6.08 -30.74 -16.30
N SER A 551 5.10 -30.52 -15.44
CA SER A 551 4.51 -29.19 -15.21
C SER A 551 4.48 -28.86 -13.72
N GLU A 552 4.85 -27.64 -13.39
CA GLU A 552 4.88 -27.10 -12.04
C GLU A 552 4.13 -25.77 -12.03
N LEU A 553 3.12 -25.62 -11.18
CA LEU A 553 2.42 -24.37 -10.94
C LEU A 553 2.65 -23.95 -9.49
N VAL A 554 3.16 -22.74 -9.29
CA VAL A 554 3.32 -22.12 -7.97
C VAL A 554 2.50 -20.84 -7.92
N LEU A 555 1.73 -20.70 -6.85
CA LEU A 555 0.90 -19.54 -6.59
C LEU A 555 1.31 -18.90 -5.27
N SER A 556 1.66 -17.62 -5.28
CA SER A 556 1.91 -16.85 -4.06
C SER A 556 1.06 -15.58 -4.01
N ILE A 557 0.79 -15.10 -2.80
CA ILE A 557 0.10 -13.83 -2.57
C ILE A 557 0.81 -13.04 -1.48
N THR A 558 0.91 -11.74 -1.68
CA THR A 558 1.50 -10.79 -0.73
C THR A 558 0.52 -9.63 -0.53
N PRO A 559 -0.02 -9.41 0.68
CA PRO A 559 -0.86 -8.26 0.96
C PRO A 559 -0.03 -7.07 1.41
N HIS A 560 -0.37 -5.89 0.90
CA HIS A 560 0.19 -4.60 1.29
C HIS A 560 -0.91 -3.67 1.75
N ILE A 561 -1.01 -3.43 3.05
CA ILE A 561 -2.02 -2.52 3.63
C ILE A 561 -1.63 -1.07 3.27
N VAL A 562 -2.51 -0.39 2.53
CA VAL A 562 -2.34 1.02 2.16
C VAL A 562 -2.80 1.92 3.29
N ARG A 563 -3.90 1.53 3.94
CA ARG A 563 -4.51 2.24 5.06
C ARG A 563 -5.11 1.24 6.04
N ASN A 564 -4.80 1.39 7.32
CA ASN A 564 -5.46 0.68 8.41
C ASN A 564 -6.10 1.68 9.38
N LEU A 565 -7.08 1.20 10.15
CA LEU A 565 -7.63 1.95 11.27
C LEU A 565 -6.63 1.91 12.43
N PRO A 566 -6.23 3.04 13.02
CA PRO A 566 -5.39 3.03 14.21
C PRO A 566 -6.15 2.36 15.36
N TYR A 567 -5.48 1.47 16.08
CA TYR A 567 -6.04 0.93 17.32
C TYR A 567 -6.11 2.06 18.35
N GLN A 568 -7.33 2.46 18.71
CA GLN A 568 -7.60 3.38 19.81
C GLN A 568 -7.94 2.54 21.05
N SER A 569 -7.31 2.84 22.19
CA SER A 569 -7.65 2.18 23.43
C SER A 569 -9.12 2.50 23.79
N PRO A 570 -9.90 1.56 24.33
CA PRO A 570 -11.24 1.85 24.82
C PRO A 570 -11.28 3.03 25.80
N TYR A 571 -10.21 3.23 26.58
CA TYR A 571 -10.06 4.35 27.52
C TYR A 571 -9.91 5.70 26.82
N ASP A 572 -9.29 5.76 25.63
CA ASP A 572 -9.12 7.00 24.87
C ASP A 572 -10.42 7.43 24.19
N MET A 573 -11.33 6.48 23.98
CA MET A 573 -12.66 6.72 23.41
C MET A 573 -13.75 6.90 24.47
N GLU A 574 -13.42 6.77 25.77
CA GLU A 574 -14.35 6.99 26.86
C GLU A 574 -14.49 8.49 27.13
N PHE A 575 -15.72 8.98 27.07
CA PHE A 575 -16.05 10.34 27.49
C PHE A 575 -17.37 10.37 28.26
N GLU A 576 -17.40 11.18 29.31
CA GLU A 576 -18.62 11.41 30.07
C GLU A 576 -19.61 12.21 29.22
N SER A 577 -20.83 11.68 29.05
CA SER A 577 -21.90 12.31 28.26
C SER A 577 -22.96 13.01 29.11
N GLY A 578 -22.82 12.98 30.44
CA GLY A 578 -23.80 13.52 31.39
C GLY A 578 -24.79 12.46 31.88
N THR A 579 -26.01 12.90 32.22
CA THR A 579 -27.10 12.02 32.69
C THR A 579 -28.11 11.78 31.57
N GLU A 580 -28.92 10.72 31.69
CA GLU A 580 -30.01 10.48 30.72
C GLU A 580 -30.99 11.67 30.60
N SER A 581 -31.14 12.44 31.69
CA SER A 581 -31.97 13.64 31.76
C SER A 581 -31.30 14.91 31.21
N GLY A 582 -29.98 14.89 30.98
CA GLY A 582 -29.22 16.07 30.58
C GLY A 582 -27.82 15.73 30.08
N LEU A 583 -27.60 15.95 28.78
CA LEU A 583 -26.28 15.86 28.16
C LEU A 583 -25.38 16.97 28.70
N ARG A 584 -24.17 16.62 29.13
CA ARG A 584 -23.15 17.56 29.62
C ARG A 584 -21.76 17.05 29.26
N LEU A 585 -20.93 17.95 28.73
CA LEU A 585 -19.54 17.65 28.33
C LEU A 585 -18.53 17.69 29.48
N ARG A 586 -18.92 18.24 30.63
CA ARG A 586 -18.05 18.37 31.80
C ARG A 586 -18.86 18.06 33.07
N PRO A 587 -18.43 17.11 33.91
CA PRO A 587 -19.02 16.93 35.22
C PRO A 587 -18.76 18.18 36.09
N ALA A 588 -19.68 18.49 37.00
CA ALA A 588 -19.42 19.46 38.06
C ALA A 588 -18.18 18.98 38.83
N ALA A 589 -17.07 19.69 38.69
CA ALA A 589 -15.79 19.24 39.19
C ALA A 589 -15.72 19.54 40.69
N LEU A 590 -16.25 18.64 41.51
CA LEU A 590 -15.96 18.70 42.94
C LEU A 590 -14.45 18.53 43.10
N PRO A 591 -13.75 19.46 43.79
CA PRO A 591 -12.33 19.31 44.04
C PRO A 591 -12.10 17.96 44.71
N ARG A 592 -11.36 17.06 44.06
CA ARG A 592 -10.89 15.84 44.72
C ARG A 592 -9.92 16.31 45.81
N GLU A 593 -10.24 16.02 47.07
CA GLU A 593 -9.36 16.18 48.23
C GLU A 593 -8.02 15.48 47.92
N GLY A 594 -7.05 16.24 47.41
CA GLY A 594 -5.77 15.70 46.93
C GLY A 594 -5.01 16.62 45.96
N GLU A 595 -5.70 17.36 45.09
CA GLU A 595 -5.00 18.21 44.09
C GLU A 595 -4.48 19.55 44.64
N ALA A 596 -5.03 20.04 45.76
CA ALA A 596 -4.52 21.24 46.44
C ALA A 596 -3.11 21.07 47.05
N SER A 597 -2.56 19.85 47.07
CA SER A 597 -1.24 19.57 47.67
C SER A 597 -0.06 19.59 46.69
N ARG A 598 -0.27 19.86 45.39
CA ARG A 598 0.82 19.97 44.39
C ARG A 598 1.30 21.40 44.12
N HIS A 599 0.98 22.35 44.98
CA HIS A 599 1.71 23.62 45.01
C HIS A 599 3.13 23.34 45.50
N ARG A 600 4.11 23.40 44.60
CA ARG A 600 5.54 23.34 44.92
C ARG A 600 5.83 24.36 46.04
N PRO A 601 6.46 23.96 47.16
CA PRO A 601 6.92 24.94 48.12
C PRO A 601 8.11 25.70 47.53
N GLY A 602 8.02 27.04 47.58
CA GLY A 602 9.12 27.99 47.61
C GLY A 602 10.25 27.82 46.60
N ALA A 603 10.23 28.62 45.53
CA ALA A 603 11.48 29.16 45.02
C ALA A 603 12.02 30.14 46.08
N GLU A 604 12.92 29.68 46.93
CA GLU A 604 13.74 30.58 47.74
C GLU A 604 14.57 31.48 46.80
N PRO A 605 14.62 32.79 47.04
CA PRO A 605 15.56 33.64 46.33
C PRO A 605 16.98 33.32 46.84
N LEU A 606 17.85 32.87 45.94
CA LEU A 606 19.29 32.72 46.18
C LEU A 606 19.86 34.04 46.70
N ALA A 607 20.18 34.06 47.99
CA ALA A 607 20.92 35.13 48.64
C ALA A 607 22.35 35.20 48.08
N ALA A 608 22.79 36.41 47.77
CA ALA A 608 24.14 36.73 47.37
C ALA A 608 25.13 36.36 48.49
N ALA A 609 25.98 35.36 48.24
CA ALA A 609 27.16 35.11 49.04
C ALA A 609 28.27 36.09 48.63
N GLY A 610 28.58 37.01 49.54
CA GLY A 610 29.71 37.92 49.42
C GLY A 610 31.04 37.17 49.39
N LEU A 611 31.88 37.56 48.44
CA LEU A 611 33.32 37.38 48.49
C LEU A 611 33.89 38.53 49.33
N ASP A 612 34.40 38.24 50.51
CA ASP A 612 35.42 39.07 51.15
C ASP A 612 36.57 38.17 51.63
N GLN A 613 37.77 38.74 51.53
CA GLN A 613 39.09 38.10 51.48
C GLN A 613 39.56 37.56 52.85
N PRO A 614 40.75 36.92 52.94
CA PRO A 614 42.02 37.66 52.87
C PRO A 614 42.99 37.22 51.76
#